data_AF-A0A0H2RG42-F1
#
_entry.id   AF-A0A0H2RG42-F1
#
_cell.length_a   1.000
_cell.length_b   1.000
_cell.length_c   1.000
_cell.angle_alpha   90.00
_cell.angle_beta   90.00
_cell.angle_gamma   90.00
#
_symmetry.space_group_name_H-M   'P 1'
#
loop_
_entity.id
_entity.type
_entity.pdbx_description
1 polymer ?
#
loop_
_entity_poly.entity_id
_entity_poly.type
_entity_poly.pdbx_seq_one_letter_code
_entity_poly.pdbx_strand_id
1 'polypeptide(L)'
;MAPITNDNPKVAPASTSDGFKKLFIDRFGKYTQQTPAAGLFYLSNAKQPSCRIECTDKRIEFVDVAEFGTDPDGTLFYNNIGDLSGAMDYRFWHNSGTTDEEAAVVAQFYKKGSDVFVAEFVGKDPARTVKDTVVDHTGHWRPFSFQENTAAVSKKAGSTTMTLSISVSGQRATWTVADSAKNTVINQSGKVLIKNLGEIGAGRTSYIDYNDDRILFYPRVHSPDFSIVFLPIIADGGDFHALHSQQVGTSGGSFTQVTWS
;
A
#
# COMPACT_ATOMS: atom_id res chain seq x y z
N MET A 1 21.87 -8.29 -26.66
CA MET A 1 20.97 -8.69 -25.56
C MET A 1 20.84 -10.20 -25.62
N ALA A 2 21.21 -10.90 -24.54
CA ALA A 2 21.00 -12.33 -24.45
C ALA A 2 19.51 -12.60 -24.11
N PRO A 3 18.86 -13.59 -24.72
CA PRO A 3 17.49 -13.96 -24.38
C PRO A 3 17.47 -14.53 -22.95
N ILE A 4 16.53 -14.04 -22.14
CA ILE A 4 16.23 -14.62 -20.82
C ILE A 4 15.74 -16.05 -21.08
N THR A 5 16.45 -17.04 -20.56
CA THR A 5 16.01 -18.45 -20.61
C THR A 5 14.75 -18.59 -19.77
N ASN A 6 13.68 -19.08 -20.39
CA ASN A 6 12.42 -19.42 -19.74
C ASN A 6 12.66 -20.63 -18.81
N ASP A 7 13.11 -20.37 -17.59
CA ASP A 7 12.96 -21.33 -16.51
C ASP A 7 11.46 -21.50 -16.22
N ASN A 8 11.05 -22.76 -16.17
CA ASN A 8 9.68 -23.28 -16.17
C ASN A 8 8.64 -22.37 -15.43
N PRO A 9 7.60 -21.85 -16.11
CA PRO A 9 6.97 -20.58 -15.70
C PRO A 9 5.90 -20.68 -14.60
N LYS A 10 5.48 -21.88 -14.18
CA LYS A 10 4.33 -22.03 -13.26
C LYS A 10 4.59 -22.75 -11.95
N VAL A 11 5.81 -23.21 -11.70
CA VAL A 11 6.16 -23.67 -10.35
C VAL A 11 6.52 -22.43 -9.56
N ALA A 12 5.80 -22.16 -8.46
CA ALA A 12 6.26 -21.17 -7.51
C ALA A 12 7.69 -21.54 -7.10
N PRO A 13 8.67 -20.62 -7.16
CA PRO A 13 9.98 -20.94 -6.64
C PRO A 13 9.81 -21.41 -5.20
N ALA A 14 10.42 -22.55 -4.85
CA ALA A 14 10.52 -22.96 -3.45
C ALA A 14 11.05 -21.77 -2.65
N SER A 15 10.58 -21.57 -1.42
CA SER A 15 11.07 -20.49 -0.56
C SER A 15 12.59 -20.55 -0.50
N THR A 16 13.25 -19.67 -1.25
CA THR A 16 14.71 -19.60 -1.29
C THR A 16 15.19 -19.03 0.03
N SER A 17 16.29 -19.49 0.59
CA SER A 17 16.89 -18.87 1.79
C SER A 17 17.60 -17.53 1.49
N ASP A 18 17.41 -16.99 0.28
CA ASP A 18 18.08 -15.79 -0.21
C ASP A 18 17.43 -14.55 0.44
N GLY A 19 18.12 -13.86 1.35
CA GLY A 19 17.59 -12.64 1.96
C GLY A 19 17.29 -11.49 0.96
N PHE A 20 16.47 -10.52 1.38
CA PHE A 20 16.06 -9.33 0.61
C PHE A 20 17.17 -8.73 -0.26
N LYS A 21 18.37 -8.52 0.31
CA LYS A 21 19.49 -7.90 -0.41
C LYS A 21 19.88 -8.69 -1.66
N LYS A 22 19.97 -10.01 -1.55
CA LYS A 22 20.32 -10.86 -2.69
C LYS A 22 19.20 -10.86 -3.72
N LEU A 23 17.96 -11.03 -3.27
CA LEU A 23 16.78 -10.93 -4.15
C LEU A 23 16.83 -9.63 -4.95
N PHE A 24 16.99 -8.49 -4.28
CA PHE A 24 17.05 -7.17 -4.89
C PHE A 24 18.20 -7.05 -5.92
N ILE A 25 19.42 -7.45 -5.54
CA ILE A 25 20.60 -7.33 -6.41
C ILE A 25 20.49 -8.18 -7.67
N ASP A 26 19.96 -9.40 -7.57
CA ASP A 26 19.81 -10.32 -8.70
C ASP A 26 18.94 -9.74 -9.82
N ARG A 27 18.11 -8.72 -9.53
CA ARG A 27 17.24 -8.09 -10.52
C ARG A 27 17.94 -7.05 -11.37
N PHE A 28 19.06 -6.48 -10.93
CA PHE A 28 19.85 -5.54 -11.75
C PHE A 28 20.40 -6.18 -13.03
N GLY A 29 20.66 -7.49 -13.02
CA GLY A 29 21.07 -8.23 -14.22
C GLY A 29 19.90 -8.65 -15.12
N LYS A 30 18.67 -8.65 -14.59
CA LYS A 30 17.46 -9.16 -15.27
C LYS A 30 16.61 -8.06 -15.91
N TYR A 31 16.63 -6.86 -15.34
CA TYR A 31 15.77 -5.75 -15.78
C TYR A 31 16.55 -4.49 -16.12
N THR A 32 16.06 -3.76 -17.11
CA THR A 32 16.66 -2.49 -17.54
C THR A 32 16.11 -1.26 -16.82
N GLN A 33 14.96 -1.38 -16.14
CA GLN A 33 14.31 -0.28 -15.43
C GLN A 33 13.85 -0.72 -14.04
N GLN A 34 13.79 0.26 -13.14
CA GLN A 34 13.22 0.10 -11.81
C GLN A 34 12.55 1.39 -11.35
N THR A 35 11.59 1.29 -10.43
CA THR A 35 10.96 2.44 -9.77
C THR A 35 10.63 2.09 -8.32
N PRO A 36 10.74 3.04 -7.38
CA PRO A 36 10.17 2.87 -6.05
C PRO A 36 8.69 2.52 -6.15
N ALA A 37 8.24 1.59 -5.32
CA ALA A 37 6.86 1.14 -5.27
C ALA A 37 6.49 0.71 -3.86
N ALA A 38 5.22 0.82 -3.51
CA ALA A 38 4.65 0.22 -2.31
C ALA A 38 3.76 -0.96 -2.74
N GLY A 39 3.77 -2.04 -1.98
CA GLY A 39 2.91 -3.18 -2.25
C GLY A 39 1.98 -3.46 -1.08
N LEU A 40 0.68 -3.51 -1.29
CA LEU A 40 -0.31 -3.98 -0.32
C LEU A 40 -0.55 -5.47 -0.57
N PHE A 41 -0.38 -6.31 0.44
CA PHE A 41 -0.67 -7.74 0.34
C PHE A 41 -1.73 -8.14 1.36
N TYR A 42 -2.75 -8.84 0.88
CA TYR A 42 -3.85 -9.29 1.70
C TYR A 42 -3.92 -10.82 1.71
N LEU A 43 -3.76 -11.39 2.89
CA LEU A 43 -3.92 -12.80 3.19
C LEU A 43 -4.93 -12.94 4.31
N SER A 44 -6.15 -13.33 3.96
CA SER A 44 -7.20 -13.60 4.93
C SER A 44 -7.63 -15.05 4.82
N ASN A 45 -7.75 -15.72 5.96
CA ASN A 45 -8.20 -17.12 6.04
C ASN A 45 -9.61 -17.33 5.45
N ALA A 46 -10.37 -16.26 5.17
CA ALA A 46 -11.74 -16.31 4.66
C ALA A 46 -11.92 -15.62 3.29
N LYS A 47 -10.89 -14.95 2.75
CA LYS A 47 -10.96 -14.24 1.46
C LYS A 47 -9.83 -14.67 0.54
N GLN A 48 -10.02 -14.47 -0.76
CA GLN A 48 -8.99 -14.75 -1.74
C GLN A 48 -7.76 -13.85 -1.49
N PRO A 49 -6.55 -14.43 -1.50
CA PRO A 49 -5.32 -13.64 -1.49
C PRO A 49 -5.35 -12.59 -2.59
N SER A 50 -4.87 -11.40 -2.29
CA SER A 50 -4.85 -10.30 -3.26
C SER A 50 -3.66 -9.39 -3.04
N CYS A 51 -3.24 -8.69 -4.09
CA CYS A 51 -2.20 -7.68 -3.98
C CYS A 51 -2.55 -6.40 -4.74
N ARG A 52 -1.95 -5.30 -4.30
CA ARG A 52 -1.93 -4.03 -4.99
C ARG A 52 -0.51 -3.50 -5.00
N ILE A 53 -0.02 -3.02 -6.12
CA ILE A 53 1.30 -2.37 -6.21
C ILE A 53 1.11 -0.96 -6.71
N GLU A 54 1.67 0.03 -6.02
CA GLU A 54 1.55 1.44 -6.36
C GLU A 54 2.92 2.01 -6.73
N CYS A 55 3.01 2.63 -7.90
CA CYS A 55 4.22 3.31 -8.38
C CYS A 55 3.91 4.79 -8.61
N THR A 56 3.97 5.58 -7.53
CA THR A 56 3.63 7.01 -7.53
C THR A 56 4.38 7.80 -8.60
N ASP A 57 5.69 7.58 -8.74
CA ASP A 57 6.54 8.30 -9.71
C ASP A 57 6.17 8.01 -11.16
N LYS A 58 5.69 6.80 -11.44
CA LYS A 58 5.26 6.37 -12.78
C LYS A 58 3.77 6.54 -13.01
N ARG A 59 3.02 6.94 -11.98
CA ARG A 59 1.55 7.08 -12.01
C ARG A 59 0.87 5.84 -12.58
N ILE A 60 1.29 4.68 -12.12
CA ILE A 60 0.63 3.40 -12.41
C ILE A 60 0.41 2.61 -11.12
N GLU A 61 -0.62 1.79 -11.12
CA GLU A 61 -0.89 0.83 -10.06
C GLU A 61 -1.34 -0.50 -10.64
N PHE A 62 -0.97 -1.59 -9.99
CA PHE A 62 -1.58 -2.89 -10.15
C PHE A 62 -2.62 -3.07 -9.07
N VAL A 63 -3.83 -3.50 -9.42
CA VAL A 63 -4.92 -3.71 -8.46
C VAL A 63 -5.57 -5.07 -8.71
N ASP A 64 -5.51 -5.93 -7.71
CA ASP A 64 -6.46 -7.02 -7.49
C ASP A 64 -7.48 -6.59 -6.40
N VAL A 65 -8.41 -7.46 -5.98
CA VAL A 65 -9.47 -7.21 -4.98
C VAL A 65 -8.95 -6.88 -3.57
N ALA A 66 -7.69 -6.49 -3.42
CA ALA A 66 -7.06 -6.16 -2.15
C ALA A 66 -7.77 -4.95 -1.52
N GLU A 67 -8.42 -5.19 -0.39
CA GLU A 67 -9.16 -4.17 0.35
C GLU A 67 -8.28 -3.45 1.38
N PHE A 68 -7.43 -4.20 2.09
CA PHE A 68 -6.57 -3.71 3.18
C PHE A 68 -5.31 -4.56 3.30
N GLY A 69 -4.30 -4.07 3.99
CA GLY A 69 -3.06 -4.79 4.21
C GLY A 69 -1.96 -3.87 4.77
N THR A 70 -0.81 -4.47 5.04
CA THR A 70 0.42 -3.71 5.30
C THR A 70 1.09 -3.42 3.97
N ASP A 71 1.72 -2.26 3.86
CA ASP A 71 2.41 -1.80 2.66
C ASP A 71 3.93 -1.99 2.81
N PRO A 72 4.53 -3.17 2.55
CA PRO A 72 5.96 -3.27 2.37
C PRO A 72 6.45 -2.28 1.30
N ASP A 73 7.37 -1.42 1.70
CA ASP A 73 8.13 -0.59 0.77
C ASP A 73 9.05 -1.47 -0.07
N GLY A 74 9.11 -1.16 -1.36
CA GLY A 74 9.86 -1.97 -2.31
C GLY A 74 10.22 -1.26 -3.60
N THR A 75 10.51 -2.07 -4.60
CA THR A 75 10.90 -1.62 -5.92
C THR A 75 10.28 -2.53 -6.96
N LEU A 76 9.66 -1.90 -7.96
CA LEU A 76 9.16 -2.58 -9.15
C LEU A 76 10.24 -2.54 -10.24
N PHE A 77 10.64 -3.71 -10.71
CA PHE A 77 11.59 -3.94 -11.79
C PHE A 77 10.87 -4.37 -13.06
N TYR A 78 11.23 -3.79 -14.20
CA TYR A 78 10.58 -4.05 -15.49
C TYR A 78 11.50 -3.66 -16.66
N ASN A 79 11.18 -4.12 -17.87
CA ASN A 79 11.94 -3.76 -19.07
C ASN A 79 11.28 -2.63 -19.86
N ASN A 80 9.95 -2.63 -19.92
CA ASN A 80 9.17 -1.62 -20.63
C ASN A 80 7.89 -1.28 -19.86
N ILE A 81 7.74 0.01 -19.52
CA ILE A 81 6.56 0.52 -18.80
C ILE A 81 5.26 0.31 -19.58
N GLY A 82 5.32 0.30 -20.92
CA GLY A 82 4.14 0.09 -21.78
C GLY A 82 3.57 -1.31 -21.69
N ASP A 83 4.36 -2.30 -21.27
CA ASP A 83 3.84 -3.64 -21.01
C ASP A 83 2.99 -3.67 -19.73
N LEU A 84 3.14 -2.72 -18.81
CA LEU A 84 2.38 -2.61 -17.56
C LEU A 84 1.01 -1.95 -17.77
N SER A 85 0.16 -2.61 -18.56
CA SER A 85 -1.20 -2.16 -18.83
C SER A 85 -2.18 -3.33 -18.96
N GLY A 86 -3.41 -3.11 -18.48
CA GLY A 86 -4.48 -4.08 -18.61
C GLY A 86 -4.36 -5.28 -17.68
N ALA A 87 -5.07 -6.35 -18.00
CA ALA A 87 -5.15 -7.54 -17.17
C ALA A 87 -3.84 -8.35 -17.21
N MET A 88 -3.38 -8.78 -16.04
CA MET A 88 -2.19 -9.61 -15.88
C MET A 88 -2.41 -10.71 -14.88
N ASP A 89 -1.75 -11.84 -15.14
CA ASP A 89 -1.63 -12.89 -14.15
C ASP A 89 -0.46 -12.54 -13.23
N TYR A 90 -0.60 -12.87 -11.95
CA TYR A 90 0.43 -12.63 -10.98
C TYR A 90 0.54 -13.79 -9.98
N ARG A 91 1.69 -13.83 -9.35
CA ARG A 91 1.98 -14.68 -8.20
C ARG A 91 2.81 -13.88 -7.22
N PHE A 92 2.65 -14.14 -5.93
CA PHE A 92 3.57 -13.60 -4.94
C PHE A 92 3.90 -14.65 -3.91
N TRP A 93 5.05 -14.49 -3.29
CA TRP A 93 5.47 -15.35 -2.21
C TRP A 93 6.32 -14.56 -1.23
N HIS A 94 6.35 -15.07 -0.02
CA HIS A 94 7.26 -14.63 1.01
C HIS A 94 8.57 -15.40 0.92
N ASN A 95 9.67 -14.67 0.98
CA ASN A 95 10.98 -15.23 1.21
C ASN A 95 11.28 -15.14 2.71
N SER A 96 11.31 -16.30 3.34
CA SER A 96 11.65 -16.46 4.75
C SER A 96 13.14 -16.29 4.97
N GLY A 97 13.61 -15.04 4.87
CA GLY A 97 14.88 -14.64 5.44
C GLY A 97 15.00 -15.09 6.90
N THR A 98 16.22 -15.37 7.32
CA THR A 98 16.47 -15.84 8.70
C THR A 98 16.29 -14.73 9.72
N THR A 99 16.38 -13.47 9.29
CA THR A 99 16.19 -12.26 10.09
C THR A 99 15.10 -11.37 9.49
N ASP A 100 14.58 -10.42 10.28
CA ASP A 100 13.57 -9.46 9.80
C ASP A 100 14.12 -8.53 8.71
N GLU A 101 15.41 -8.25 8.72
CA GLU A 101 16.10 -7.47 7.68
C GLU A 101 16.20 -8.21 6.35
N GLU A 102 16.14 -9.54 6.38
CA GLU A 102 16.20 -10.40 5.21
C GLU A 102 14.81 -10.80 4.71
N ALA A 103 13.77 -10.65 5.53
CA ALA A 103 12.41 -10.99 5.16
C ALA A 103 11.91 -10.10 4.01
N ALA A 104 11.42 -10.74 2.96
CA ALA A 104 11.02 -10.07 1.74
C ALA A 104 9.75 -10.69 1.15
N VAL A 105 9.02 -9.86 0.43
CA VAL A 105 7.96 -10.31 -0.47
C VAL A 105 8.40 -10.10 -1.92
N VAL A 106 8.09 -11.06 -2.77
CA VAL A 106 8.28 -10.94 -4.20
C VAL A 106 6.95 -11.16 -4.90
N ALA A 107 6.58 -10.25 -5.81
CA ALA A 107 5.43 -10.45 -6.70
C ALA A 107 5.89 -10.42 -8.16
N GLN A 108 5.47 -11.40 -8.94
CA GLN A 108 5.80 -11.54 -10.35
C GLN A 108 4.55 -11.37 -11.20
N PHE A 109 4.70 -10.65 -12.32
CA PHE A 109 3.61 -10.30 -13.21
C PHE A 109 3.85 -10.86 -14.62
N TYR A 110 2.80 -11.42 -15.20
CA TYR A 110 2.79 -12.11 -16.49
C TYR A 110 1.67 -11.58 -17.37
N LYS A 111 1.88 -11.59 -18.68
CA LYS A 111 0.78 -11.30 -19.62
C LYS A 111 -0.30 -12.36 -19.45
N LYS A 112 -1.55 -11.93 -19.27
CA LYS A 112 -2.70 -12.80 -18.98
C LYS A 112 -2.79 -13.99 -19.94
N GLY A 113 -2.94 -15.19 -19.39
CA GLY A 113 -3.07 -16.44 -20.13
C GLY A 113 -1.78 -16.88 -20.83
N SER A 114 -0.63 -16.31 -20.47
CA SER A 114 0.66 -16.66 -21.05
C SER A 114 1.74 -16.74 -19.98
N ASP A 115 2.87 -17.32 -20.36
CA ASP A 115 4.06 -17.42 -19.51
C ASP A 115 5.04 -16.26 -19.75
N VAL A 116 4.60 -15.20 -20.45
CA VAL A 116 5.44 -14.04 -20.76
C VAL A 116 5.58 -13.17 -19.53
N PHE A 117 6.76 -13.21 -18.93
CA PHE A 117 7.15 -12.38 -17.81
C PHE A 117 7.20 -10.89 -18.16
N VAL A 118 6.64 -10.02 -17.33
CA VAL A 118 6.59 -8.57 -17.57
C VAL A 118 7.36 -7.76 -16.53
N ALA A 119 7.11 -8.01 -15.24
CA ALA A 119 7.70 -7.24 -14.15
C ALA A 119 7.76 -8.01 -12.84
N GLU A 120 8.57 -7.49 -11.92
CA GLU A 120 8.72 -8.05 -10.59
C GLU A 120 8.76 -6.95 -9.54
N PHE A 121 7.96 -7.08 -8.50
CA PHE A 121 8.06 -6.27 -7.29
C PHE A 121 8.86 -7.03 -6.24
N VAL A 122 9.78 -6.35 -5.57
CA VAL A 122 10.49 -6.86 -4.40
C VAL A 122 10.38 -5.84 -3.28
N GLY A 123 9.76 -6.23 -2.17
CA GLY A 123 9.56 -5.39 -0.99
C GLY A 123 10.15 -6.03 0.26
N LYS A 124 10.52 -5.20 1.24
CA LYS A 124 10.91 -5.68 2.57
C LYS A 124 9.67 -6.01 3.37
N ASP A 125 9.61 -7.19 3.97
CA ASP A 125 8.47 -7.62 4.80
C ASP A 125 8.93 -8.04 6.20
N PRO A 126 9.51 -7.11 6.99
CA PRO A 126 10.05 -7.44 8.32
C PRO A 126 8.97 -7.97 9.27
N ALA A 127 7.71 -7.53 9.08
CA ALA A 127 6.57 -7.98 9.85
C ALA A 127 6.02 -9.35 9.40
N ARG A 128 6.56 -9.94 8.32
CA ARG A 128 6.16 -11.25 7.77
C ARG A 128 4.65 -11.33 7.52
N THR A 129 4.14 -10.25 6.94
CA THR A 129 2.71 -10.05 6.65
C THR A 129 2.24 -11.00 5.57
N VAL A 130 3.14 -11.38 4.66
CA VAL A 130 2.91 -12.41 3.66
C VAL A 130 3.37 -13.76 4.21
N LYS A 131 2.45 -14.71 4.40
CA LYS A 131 2.75 -16.05 4.94
C LYS A 131 2.61 -17.16 3.91
N ASP A 132 1.76 -16.95 2.92
CA ASP A 132 1.44 -17.93 1.90
C ASP A 132 2.00 -17.54 0.54
N THR A 133 2.21 -18.57 -0.28
CA THR A 133 2.50 -18.41 -1.70
C THR A 133 1.19 -18.41 -2.47
N VAL A 134 1.03 -17.40 -3.31
CA VAL A 134 -0.14 -17.21 -4.17
C VAL A 134 0.29 -17.41 -5.60
N VAL A 135 -0.46 -18.25 -6.33
CA VAL A 135 -0.21 -18.57 -7.74
C VAL A 135 -1.51 -18.44 -8.54
N ASP A 136 -1.37 -18.03 -9.80
CA ASP A 136 -2.46 -18.00 -10.79
C ASP A 136 -3.63 -17.06 -10.45
N HIS A 137 -3.35 -15.89 -9.87
CA HIS A 137 -4.34 -14.83 -9.70
C HIS A 137 -4.27 -13.80 -10.84
N THR A 138 -5.35 -13.05 -11.06
CA THR A 138 -5.40 -12.01 -12.09
C THR A 138 -5.78 -10.67 -11.47
N GLY A 139 -5.04 -9.63 -11.83
CA GLY A 139 -5.38 -8.23 -11.52
C GLY A 139 -5.17 -7.33 -12.72
N HIS A 140 -5.18 -6.02 -12.52
CA HIS A 140 -5.07 -5.06 -13.61
C HIS A 140 -4.06 -3.95 -13.31
N TRP A 141 -3.15 -3.72 -14.26
CA TRP A 141 -2.39 -2.47 -14.30
C TRP A 141 -3.24 -1.36 -14.92
N ARG A 142 -3.29 -0.22 -14.24
CA ARG A 142 -4.02 0.97 -14.69
C ARG A 142 -3.28 2.26 -14.30
N PRO A 143 -3.60 3.40 -14.94
CA PRO A 143 -3.09 4.68 -14.51
C PRO A 143 -3.47 4.96 -13.04
N PHE A 144 -2.47 5.32 -12.25
CA PHE A 144 -2.64 5.78 -10.88
C PHE A 144 -2.75 7.31 -10.90
N SER A 145 -3.98 7.78 -11.10
CA SER A 145 -4.29 9.19 -11.13
C SER A 145 -4.71 9.67 -9.74
N PHE A 146 -4.01 10.68 -9.24
CA PHE A 146 -4.34 11.38 -8.01
C PHE A 146 -4.04 12.86 -8.15
N GLN A 147 -4.71 13.67 -7.34
CA GLN A 147 -4.34 15.06 -7.12
C GLN A 147 -3.53 15.16 -5.84
N GLU A 148 -2.36 15.76 -5.92
CA GLU A 148 -1.53 16.03 -4.76
C GLU A 148 -1.82 17.44 -4.23
N ASN A 149 -2.05 17.57 -2.93
CA ASN A 149 -2.21 18.84 -2.24
C ASN A 149 -1.42 18.84 -0.92
N THR A 150 -1.19 20.01 -0.34
CA THR A 150 -0.74 20.11 1.05
C THR A 150 -1.92 19.93 2.00
N ALA A 151 -1.68 19.28 3.13
CA ALA A 151 -2.67 19.12 4.18
C ALA A 151 -2.02 19.14 5.56
N ALA A 152 -2.86 19.30 6.59
CA ALA A 152 -2.44 19.16 7.97
C ALA A 152 -3.44 18.32 8.76
N VAL A 153 -2.93 17.45 9.61
CA VAL A 153 -3.70 16.68 10.58
C VAL A 153 -3.45 17.28 11.97
N SER A 154 -4.51 17.57 12.71
CA SER A 154 -4.39 18.18 14.03
C SER A 154 -5.40 17.66 15.05
N LYS A 155 -5.00 17.70 16.32
CA LYS A 155 -5.83 17.52 17.51
C LYS A 155 -5.25 18.32 18.67
N LYS A 156 -6.10 19.06 19.37
CA LYS A 156 -5.74 19.85 20.55
C LYS A 156 -5.76 18.98 21.81
N ALA A 157 -4.94 19.32 22.79
CA ALA A 157 -5.02 18.72 24.13
C ALA A 157 -6.42 18.93 24.72
N GLY A 158 -6.95 17.90 25.38
CA GLY A 158 -8.30 17.90 25.94
C GLY A 158 -9.41 17.58 24.92
N SER A 159 -9.09 17.41 23.64
CA SER A 159 -10.04 17.07 22.58
C SER A 159 -9.89 15.62 22.12
N THR A 160 -11.00 14.98 21.78
CA THR A 160 -11.03 13.72 21.03
C THR A 160 -11.28 13.93 19.54
N THR A 161 -11.48 15.17 19.10
CA THR A 161 -11.68 15.49 17.68
C THR A 161 -10.34 15.65 16.98
N MET A 162 -10.11 14.79 15.99
CA MET A 162 -9.08 14.94 14.98
C MET A 162 -9.62 15.72 13.78
N THR A 163 -8.73 16.44 13.10
CA THR A 163 -9.08 17.21 11.90
C THR A 163 -8.00 17.08 10.85
N LEU A 164 -8.36 16.61 9.66
CA LEU A 164 -7.58 16.76 8.44
C LEU A 164 -8.06 18.04 7.72
N SER A 165 -7.15 18.94 7.40
CA SER A 165 -7.42 20.16 6.62
C SER A 165 -6.61 20.14 5.33
N ILE A 166 -7.27 20.23 4.17
CA ILE A 166 -6.65 20.24 2.85
C ILE A 166 -6.54 21.71 2.38
N SER A 167 -5.32 22.20 2.18
CA SER A 167 -5.07 23.65 2.07
C SER A 167 -5.71 24.31 0.84
N VAL A 168 -5.74 23.62 -0.30
CA VAL A 168 -6.14 24.21 -1.59
C VAL A 168 -7.66 24.19 -1.79
N SER A 169 -8.34 23.13 -1.34
CA SER A 169 -9.79 22.98 -1.50
C SER A 169 -10.60 23.55 -0.34
N GLY A 170 -9.96 23.88 0.79
CA GLY A 170 -10.63 24.29 2.03
C GLY A 170 -11.41 23.16 2.70
N GLN A 171 -11.41 21.96 2.12
CA GLN A 171 -12.12 20.79 2.66
C GLN A 171 -11.50 20.35 3.97
N ARG A 172 -12.37 19.96 4.90
CA ARG A 172 -11.98 19.42 6.20
C ARG A 172 -12.68 18.10 6.44
N ALA A 173 -11.93 17.16 6.98
CA ALA A 173 -12.45 15.91 7.51
C ALA A 173 -12.27 15.92 9.02
N THR A 174 -13.34 15.62 9.76
CA THR A 174 -13.30 15.50 11.23
C THR A 174 -13.78 14.15 11.67
N TRP A 175 -13.14 13.60 12.69
CA TRP A 175 -13.50 12.33 13.29
C TRP A 175 -13.10 12.30 14.76
N THR A 176 -13.65 11.34 15.50
CA THR A 176 -13.41 11.16 16.93
C THR A 176 -12.41 10.03 17.15
N VAL A 177 -11.40 10.26 18.00
CA VAL A 177 -10.48 9.23 18.51
C VAL A 177 -10.84 8.82 19.94
N ALA A 178 -10.25 7.73 20.42
CA ALA A 178 -10.49 7.23 21.77
C ALA A 178 -10.16 8.28 22.85
N ASP A 179 -10.89 8.26 23.97
CA ASP A 179 -10.65 9.15 25.12
C ASP A 179 -9.25 8.99 25.72
N SER A 180 -8.62 7.81 25.57
CA SER A 180 -7.22 7.57 25.95
C SER A 180 -6.24 8.50 25.22
N ALA A 181 -6.60 8.96 24.01
CA ALA A 181 -5.81 9.89 23.20
C ALA A 181 -6.06 11.38 23.54
N LYS A 182 -6.98 11.70 24.46
CA LYS A 182 -7.50 13.06 24.69
C LYS A 182 -6.42 14.08 25.02
N ASN A 183 -5.39 13.68 25.75
CA ASN A 183 -4.30 14.58 26.16
C ASN A 183 -3.14 14.63 25.16
N THR A 184 -3.14 13.75 24.14
CA THR A 184 -2.15 13.78 23.07
C THR A 184 -2.42 14.98 22.15
N VAL A 185 -1.40 15.77 21.88
CA VAL A 185 -1.46 16.85 20.88
C VAL A 185 -0.98 16.29 19.56
N ILE A 186 -1.68 16.60 18.47
CA ILE A 186 -1.22 16.27 17.12
C ILE A 186 -1.25 17.56 16.31
N ASN A 187 -0.14 17.85 15.63
CA ASN A 187 -0.07 18.97 14.69
C ASN A 187 0.95 18.62 13.61
N GLN A 188 0.49 17.90 12.60
CA GLN A 188 1.34 17.35 11.56
C GLN A 188 0.98 17.95 10.20
N SER A 189 1.97 18.49 9.51
CA SER A 189 1.85 18.85 8.09
C SER A 189 2.22 17.66 7.19
N GLY A 190 1.62 17.60 6.01
CA GLY A 190 1.80 16.50 5.08
C GLY A 190 1.36 16.82 3.67
N LYS A 191 1.48 15.81 2.82
CA LYS A 191 0.86 15.74 1.50
C LYS A 191 -0.43 14.93 1.61
N VAL A 192 -1.40 15.27 0.78
CA VAL A 192 -2.62 14.48 0.59
C VAL A 192 -2.73 14.09 -0.87
N LEU A 193 -2.90 12.79 -1.13
CA LEU A 193 -3.15 12.24 -2.45
C LEU A 193 -4.65 11.95 -2.55
N ILE A 194 -5.33 12.59 -3.49
CA ILE A 194 -6.78 12.47 -3.67
C ILE A 194 -7.03 11.71 -4.97
N LYS A 195 -7.56 10.49 -4.88
CA LYS A 195 -7.87 9.66 -6.04
C LYS A 195 -9.18 10.08 -6.71
N ASN A 196 -10.18 10.43 -5.90
CA ASN A 196 -11.50 10.84 -6.39
C ASN A 196 -12.07 12.02 -5.57
N LEU A 197 -12.01 13.23 -6.15
CA LEU A 197 -12.62 14.43 -5.53
C LEU A 197 -14.13 14.28 -5.32
N GLY A 198 -14.83 13.49 -6.14
CA GLY A 198 -16.28 13.29 -6.03
C GLY A 198 -16.71 12.51 -4.79
N GLU A 199 -15.76 11.81 -4.15
CA GLU A 199 -15.98 11.06 -2.91
C GLU A 199 -15.77 11.90 -1.65
N ILE A 200 -15.33 13.16 -1.81
CA ILE A 200 -15.01 14.06 -0.69
C ILE A 200 -15.77 15.37 -0.84
N GLY A 201 -16.34 15.87 0.26
CA GLY A 201 -17.13 17.11 0.24
C GLY A 201 -18.25 17.10 1.27
N ALA A 202 -18.82 18.27 1.53
CA ALA A 202 -19.81 18.47 2.59
C ALA A 202 -20.92 17.41 2.57
N GLY A 203 -21.12 16.75 3.73
CA GLY A 203 -22.15 15.70 3.90
C GLY A 203 -21.75 14.32 3.38
N ARG A 204 -20.55 14.14 2.83
CA ARG A 204 -19.99 12.82 2.52
C ARG A 204 -19.40 12.17 3.78
N THR A 205 -19.43 10.85 3.77
CA THR A 205 -18.81 10.01 4.78
C THR A 205 -17.61 9.29 4.18
N SER A 206 -16.53 9.19 4.96
CA SER A 206 -15.43 8.27 4.66
C SER A 206 -15.10 7.42 5.87
N TYR A 207 -14.26 6.42 5.68
CA TYR A 207 -13.83 5.47 6.69
C TYR A 207 -12.31 5.52 6.76
N ILE A 208 -11.76 5.77 7.94
CA ILE A 208 -10.31 5.86 8.14
C ILE A 208 -9.73 4.50 8.48
N ASP A 209 -8.56 4.26 7.91
CA ASP A 209 -7.58 3.28 8.37
C ASP A 209 -6.26 3.99 8.68
N TYR A 210 -5.61 3.60 9.78
CA TYR A 210 -4.32 4.16 10.20
C TYR A 210 -3.24 3.12 9.95
N ASN A 211 -2.24 3.52 9.17
CA ASN A 211 -0.99 2.80 9.08
C ASN A 211 0.10 3.58 9.84
N ASP A 212 1.25 2.96 10.03
CA ASP A 212 2.36 3.57 10.78
C ASP A 212 2.90 4.85 10.12
N ASP A 213 2.74 4.96 8.80
CA ASP A 213 3.32 6.00 7.97
C ASP A 213 2.28 6.90 7.26
N ARG A 214 0.98 6.57 7.32
CA ARG A 214 -0.07 7.27 6.55
C ARG A 214 -1.46 7.12 7.18
N ILE A 215 -2.38 7.98 6.75
CA ILE A 215 -3.83 7.82 7.04
C ILE A 215 -4.55 7.59 5.71
N LEU A 216 -5.29 6.49 5.62
CA LEU A 216 -6.08 6.12 4.44
C LEU A 216 -7.56 6.44 4.70
N PHE A 217 -8.23 6.95 3.67
CA PHE A 217 -9.67 7.21 3.71
C PHE A 217 -10.34 6.40 2.61
N TYR A 218 -11.39 5.68 2.96
CA TYR A 218 -12.17 4.87 2.04
C TYR A 218 -13.60 5.43 1.90
N PRO A 219 -14.23 5.36 0.72
CA PRO A 219 -15.61 5.80 0.53
C PRO A 219 -16.62 4.91 1.26
N ARG A 220 -16.25 3.67 1.58
CA ARG A 220 -17.02 2.71 2.36
C ARG A 220 -16.10 1.71 3.05
N VAL A 221 -16.59 1.10 4.13
CA VAL A 221 -15.95 -0.08 4.73
C VAL A 221 -15.74 -1.14 3.64
N HIS A 222 -14.57 -1.78 3.60
CA HIS A 222 -14.23 -2.78 2.58
C HIS A 222 -14.16 -2.28 1.12
N SER A 223 -13.93 -0.97 0.91
CA SER A 223 -13.62 -0.47 -0.42
C SER A 223 -12.21 -0.91 -0.85
N PRO A 224 -12.01 -1.51 -2.04
CA PRO A 224 -10.68 -1.83 -2.58
C PRO A 224 -9.91 -0.60 -3.05
N ASP A 225 -10.61 0.53 -3.19
CA ASP A 225 -10.06 1.81 -3.59
C ASP A 225 -10.21 2.80 -2.43
N PHE A 226 -9.09 3.43 -2.04
CA PHE A 226 -9.12 4.61 -1.18
C PHE A 226 -9.57 5.84 -1.97
N SER A 227 -10.19 6.79 -1.29
CA SER A 227 -10.49 8.12 -1.80
C SER A 227 -9.33 9.08 -1.55
N ILE A 228 -8.70 8.99 -0.38
CA ILE A 228 -7.58 9.85 0.05
C ILE A 228 -6.49 9.05 0.78
N VAL A 229 -5.24 9.47 0.57
CA VAL A 229 -4.10 9.15 1.46
C VAL A 229 -3.52 10.44 2.02
N PHE A 230 -3.33 10.53 3.33
CA PHE A 230 -2.50 11.56 3.96
C PHE A 230 -1.12 10.97 4.29
N LEU A 231 -0.07 11.60 3.75
CA LEU A 231 1.33 11.28 3.96
C LEU A 231 1.98 12.40 4.77
N PRO A 232 2.36 12.18 6.04
CA PRO A 232 3.00 13.20 6.84
C PRO A 232 4.38 13.55 6.29
N ILE A 233 4.72 14.85 6.31
CA ILE A 233 6.09 15.32 6.08
C ILE A 233 6.80 15.18 7.43
N ILE A 234 7.37 14.01 7.69
CA ILE A 234 8.05 13.74 8.94
C ILE A 234 9.40 14.46 8.94
N ALA A 235 9.64 15.33 9.92
CA ALA A 235 10.98 15.75 10.31
C ALA A 235 11.56 14.82 11.40
N ASP A 236 10.72 14.28 12.30
CA ASP A 236 11.08 13.34 13.38
C ASP A 236 9.88 12.40 13.68
N GLY A 237 10.01 11.09 13.47
CA GLY A 237 8.91 10.11 13.37
C GLY A 237 8.14 9.74 14.65
N GLY A 238 7.35 10.66 15.22
CA GLY A 238 6.78 10.49 16.57
C GLY A 238 5.31 10.07 16.76
N ASP A 239 4.33 10.52 15.96
CA ASP A 239 2.96 10.64 16.51
C ASP A 239 1.85 9.70 15.95
N PHE A 240 1.91 9.18 14.71
CA PHE A 240 0.80 8.34 14.20
C PHE A 240 0.81 6.91 14.71
N HIS A 241 1.98 6.34 14.98
CA HIS A 241 2.10 5.00 15.56
C HIS A 241 1.40 4.91 16.94
N ALA A 242 1.43 6.00 17.72
CA ALA A 242 0.71 6.11 18.98
C ALA A 242 -0.82 6.10 18.79
N LEU A 243 -1.33 6.63 17.68
CA LEU A 243 -2.77 6.57 17.36
C LEU A 243 -3.19 5.17 16.88
N HIS A 244 -2.39 4.53 16.04
CA HIS A 244 -2.65 3.17 15.56
C HIS A 244 -2.76 2.20 16.76
N SER A 245 -1.73 2.17 17.61
CA SER A 245 -1.70 1.34 18.82
C SER A 245 -2.87 1.58 19.80
N GLN A 246 -3.44 2.78 19.83
CA GLN A 246 -4.59 3.11 20.69
C GLN A 246 -5.96 2.71 20.12
N GLN A 247 -6.07 2.47 18.80
CA GLN A 247 -7.29 1.92 18.18
C GLN A 247 -7.34 0.39 18.14
N VAL A 248 -6.18 -0.27 18.10
CA VAL A 248 -6.04 -1.75 17.96
C VAL A 248 -6.45 -2.53 19.22
N GLY A 249 -6.95 -1.87 20.27
CA GLY A 249 -7.55 -2.50 21.44
C GLY A 249 -8.80 -3.36 21.17
N THR A 250 -9.32 -3.36 19.95
CA THR A 250 -10.38 -4.27 19.50
C THR A 250 -9.88 -5.13 18.35
N SER A 251 -9.75 -6.43 18.57
CA SER A 251 -9.41 -7.42 17.55
C SER A 251 -10.41 -7.37 16.38
N GLY A 252 -9.99 -6.76 15.26
CA GLY A 252 -10.80 -6.54 14.05
C GLY A 252 -10.81 -5.06 13.69
N GLY A 253 -10.02 -4.68 12.69
CA GLY A 253 -9.81 -3.29 12.25
C GLY A 253 -11.09 -2.44 12.31
N SER A 254 -11.10 -1.47 13.23
CA SER A 254 -12.25 -0.63 13.47
C SER A 254 -12.14 0.63 12.61
N PHE A 255 -12.80 0.61 11.45
CA PHE A 255 -12.92 1.79 10.62
C PHE A 255 -13.56 2.93 11.40
N THR A 256 -12.91 4.08 11.43
CA THR A 256 -13.49 5.28 12.05
C THR A 256 -14.26 6.07 11.00
N GLN A 257 -15.55 6.31 11.25
CA GLN A 257 -16.37 7.14 10.37
C GLN A 257 -15.92 8.60 10.42
N VAL A 258 -15.84 9.22 9.24
CA VAL A 258 -15.40 10.62 9.04
C VAL A 258 -16.53 11.40 8.39
N THR A 259 -16.70 12.64 8.83
CA THR A 259 -17.57 13.60 8.13
C THR A 259 -16.74 14.67 7.47
N TRP A 260 -17.08 14.96 6.21
CA TRP A 260 -16.50 16.04 5.44
C TRP A 260 -17.33 17.33 5.57
N SER A 261 -16.65 18.47 5.70
CA SER A 261 -17.21 19.83 5.71
C SER A 261 -16.45 20.75 4.76
#